data_AF-A0A535T477-F1
#
_entry.id   AF-A0A535T477-F1
#
_cell.length_a   1.000
_cell.length_b   1.000
_cell.length_c   1.000
_cell.angle_alpha   90.00
_cell.angle_beta   90.00
_cell.angle_gamma   90.00
#
_symmetry.space_group_name_H-M   'P 1'
#
loop_
_entity.id
_entity.type
_entity.pdbx_description
1 polymer ?
#
loop_
_entity_poly.entity_id
_entity_poly.type
_entity_poly.pdbx_seq_one_letter_code
_entity_poly.pdbx_strand_id
1 'polypeptide(L)'
;MSDQPKDNSISRADAPVEGAVDQQAKVAISTSGEPETPVKTSYYLLMVYAALFGSGASLLAAAYITLYGQGIKFFEQPSHFGLNIGRFWPLVLLTVGGVLIGLAITFFGQHAGLGVAQAQYAKTGRITPRYVPSILLEAFIALWSGAAVGPEGPLVFLSGGVGSFIADRLKLEKDDVPLLVYSAIAGAFGGFFGSPVVGAVGALEYMFIRELDFYRHLIPGLIAAAFGYGVYFALLHTSFLGIFAFPSYASPRVVDLGFALLVGVIAGVIGILFKVIFGIVHLVFAPLKSRPLVCAIVGGVVIGLIGSFLPLTLYSGQNQRRGGDRRDGRRRMRWLPHSLDSGPAARTYGRAT
;
A
#
# COMPACT_ATOMS: atom_id res chain seq x y z
N MET A 1 -77.86 14.77 -52.41
CA MET A 1 -77.09 15.30 -53.55
C MET A 1 -75.69 14.71 -53.45
N SER A 2 -75.56 13.43 -53.83
CA SER A 2 -75.22 12.87 -55.18
C SER A 2 -73.69 12.70 -55.26
N ASP A 3 -73.08 11.54 -55.52
CA ASP A 3 -73.51 10.31 -56.19
C ASP A 3 -72.77 9.08 -55.60
N GLN A 4 -73.47 7.94 -55.58
CA GLN A 4 -72.92 6.57 -55.57
C GLN A 4 -72.70 6.15 -57.05
N PRO A 5 -71.92 5.11 -57.46
CA PRO A 5 -72.24 3.72 -57.05
C PRO A 5 -71.20 2.57 -57.24
N LYS A 6 -71.60 1.40 -56.68
CA LYS A 6 -71.47 -0.01 -57.19
C LYS A 6 -70.08 -0.70 -57.14
N ASP A 7 -69.91 -1.83 -56.45
CA ASP A 7 -70.51 -3.18 -56.55
C ASP A 7 -69.68 -4.15 -57.41
N ASN A 8 -69.69 -5.43 -57.00
CA ASN A 8 -69.22 -6.66 -57.67
C ASN A 8 -67.70 -6.92 -57.67
N SER A 9 -67.19 -8.13 -57.42
CA SER A 9 -67.81 -9.44 -57.24
C SER A 9 -66.72 -10.47 -56.90
N ILE A 10 -67.01 -11.34 -55.92
CA ILE A 10 -66.93 -12.82 -55.98
C ILE A 10 -65.63 -13.51 -56.46
N SER A 11 -65.14 -14.38 -55.56
CA SER A 11 -64.54 -15.71 -55.77
C SER A 11 -63.05 -15.83 -56.08
N ARG A 12 -62.31 -16.39 -55.11
CA ARG A 12 -61.89 -17.80 -55.13
C ARG A 12 -61.32 -18.22 -53.77
N ALA A 13 -61.90 -19.28 -53.20
CA ALA A 13 -61.21 -20.13 -52.25
C ALA A 13 -60.12 -20.92 -52.98
N ASP A 14 -58.98 -21.17 -52.34
CA ASP A 14 -58.36 -22.51 -52.19
C ASP A 14 -56.87 -22.43 -51.79
N ALA A 15 -56.60 -22.98 -50.59
CA ALA A 15 -55.40 -23.72 -50.17
C ALA A 15 -54.03 -23.00 -49.93
N PRO A 16 -53.14 -23.60 -49.09
CA PRO A 16 -52.28 -22.89 -48.15
C PRO A 16 -50.84 -22.67 -48.65
N VAL A 17 -50.24 -21.52 -48.32
CA VAL A 17 -48.82 -21.24 -48.58
C VAL A 17 -48.00 -21.57 -47.34
N GLU A 18 -47.57 -22.83 -47.28
CA GLU A 18 -46.49 -23.33 -46.46
C GLU A 18 -45.16 -22.83 -47.09
N GLY A 19 -44.39 -21.98 -46.41
CA GLY A 19 -43.10 -21.53 -46.97
C GLY A 19 -42.50 -20.19 -46.53
N ALA A 20 -42.80 -19.67 -45.33
CA ALA A 20 -42.26 -18.38 -44.86
C ALA A 20 -41.25 -18.45 -43.70
N VAL A 21 -40.73 -19.63 -43.36
CA VAL A 21 -39.80 -19.79 -42.22
C VAL A 21 -38.34 -20.00 -42.66
N ASP A 22 -38.06 -20.23 -43.94
CA ASP A 22 -36.75 -20.79 -44.36
C ASP A 22 -35.82 -19.84 -45.15
N GLN A 23 -36.11 -18.53 -45.18
CA GLN A 23 -35.30 -17.54 -45.92
C GLN A 23 -34.41 -16.63 -45.05
N GLN A 24 -34.45 -16.74 -43.72
CA GLN A 24 -33.51 -16.03 -42.84
C GLN A 24 -32.24 -16.84 -42.49
N ALA A 25 -32.14 -18.11 -42.91
CA ALA A 25 -31.08 -19.01 -42.47
C ALA A 25 -29.88 -19.14 -43.43
N LYS A 26 -29.85 -18.46 -44.59
CA LYS A 26 -28.86 -18.81 -45.63
C LYS A 26 -28.41 -17.69 -46.57
N VAL A 27 -27.82 -16.62 -46.03
CA VAL A 27 -26.92 -15.74 -46.82
C VAL A 27 -25.74 -15.27 -45.95
N ALA A 28 -24.56 -15.83 -46.25
CA ALA A 28 -23.20 -15.31 -46.05
C ALA A 28 -22.82 -14.73 -44.67
N ILE A 29 -22.02 -15.39 -43.83
CA ILE A 29 -20.59 -15.74 -44.04
C ILE A 29 -19.87 -14.71 -44.92
N SER A 30 -19.44 -13.61 -44.29
CA SER A 30 -18.33 -12.78 -44.73
C SER A 30 -17.44 -12.50 -43.53
N THR A 31 -16.18 -12.89 -43.69
CA THR A 31 -15.04 -12.74 -42.79
C THR A 31 -14.89 -11.33 -42.20
N SER A 32 -14.95 -11.21 -40.88
CA SER A 32 -14.28 -10.16 -40.12
C SER A 32 -13.67 -10.82 -38.88
N GLY A 33 -12.35 -10.70 -38.75
CA GLY A 33 -11.50 -11.50 -37.85
C GLY A 33 -12.06 -11.73 -36.45
N GLU A 34 -11.90 -12.97 -35.99
CA GLU A 34 -12.16 -13.34 -34.60
C GLU A 34 -11.50 -12.33 -33.66
N PRO A 35 -12.22 -11.77 -32.67
CA PRO A 35 -11.52 -11.12 -31.56
C PRO A 35 -10.66 -12.21 -30.89
N GLU A 36 -9.36 -11.97 -30.74
CA GLU A 36 -8.43 -12.87 -30.01
C GLU A 36 -9.15 -13.41 -28.76
N THR A 37 -9.49 -14.70 -28.75
CA THR A 37 -10.22 -15.30 -27.63
C THR A 37 -9.35 -15.16 -26.38
N PRO A 38 -9.80 -14.44 -25.32
CA PRO A 38 -9.01 -14.34 -24.11
C PRO A 38 -8.81 -15.74 -23.53
N VAL A 39 -7.60 -16.02 -23.07
CA VAL A 39 -7.24 -17.29 -22.42
C VAL A 39 -8.11 -17.42 -21.16
N LYS A 40 -9.12 -18.30 -21.19
CA LYS A 40 -9.88 -18.68 -19.98
C LYS A 40 -8.92 -19.38 -19.03
N THR A 41 -8.45 -18.66 -18.02
CA THR A 41 -7.52 -19.19 -17.04
C THR A 41 -8.21 -20.31 -16.25
N SER A 42 -7.77 -21.56 -16.42
CA SER A 42 -8.17 -22.64 -15.51
C SER A 42 -7.83 -22.24 -14.08
N TYR A 43 -8.69 -22.53 -13.09
CA TYR A 43 -8.50 -22.10 -11.70
C TYR A 43 -7.09 -22.41 -11.16
N TYR A 44 -6.51 -23.55 -11.54
CA TYR A 44 -5.13 -23.90 -11.18
C TYR A 44 -4.08 -22.98 -11.79
N LEU A 45 -4.25 -22.59 -13.05
CA LEU A 45 -3.37 -21.64 -13.72
C LEU A 45 -3.46 -20.25 -13.07
N LEU A 46 -4.64 -19.86 -12.58
CA LEU A 46 -4.84 -18.62 -11.84
C LEU A 46 -4.09 -18.62 -10.50
N MET A 47 -4.02 -19.77 -9.81
CA MET A 47 -3.22 -19.91 -8.59
C MET A 47 -1.72 -19.78 -8.89
N VAL A 48 -1.26 -20.32 -10.02
CA VAL A 48 0.13 -20.16 -10.46
C VAL A 48 0.43 -18.69 -10.74
N TYR A 49 -0.45 -17.99 -11.46
CA TYR A 49 -0.29 -16.54 -11.67
C TYR A 49 -0.30 -15.76 -10.37
N ALA A 50 -1.19 -16.07 -9.43
CA ALA A 50 -1.22 -15.43 -8.12
C ALA A 50 0.10 -15.61 -7.36
N ALA A 51 0.67 -16.82 -7.37
CA ALA A 51 1.98 -17.10 -6.77
C ALA A 51 3.11 -16.30 -7.44
N LEU A 52 3.12 -16.21 -8.78
CA LEU A 52 4.13 -15.45 -9.53
C LEU A 52 4.01 -13.94 -9.28
N PHE A 53 2.79 -13.40 -9.31
CA PHE A 53 2.53 -11.98 -9.01
C PHE A 53 2.94 -11.64 -7.58
N GLY A 54 2.57 -12.49 -6.61
CA GLY A 54 2.95 -12.30 -5.22
C GLY A 54 4.46 -12.35 -4.99
N SER A 55 5.14 -13.31 -5.62
CA SER A 55 6.61 -13.45 -5.57
C SER A 55 7.33 -12.24 -6.18
N GLY A 56 6.92 -11.83 -7.38
CA GLY A 56 7.51 -10.70 -8.10
C GLY A 56 7.29 -9.36 -7.37
N ALA A 57 6.09 -9.15 -6.84
CA ALA A 57 5.78 -7.97 -6.04
C ALA A 57 6.57 -7.95 -4.73
N SER A 58 6.76 -9.10 -4.09
CA SER A 58 7.55 -9.20 -2.85
C SER A 58 9.05 -8.97 -3.06
N LEU A 59 9.62 -9.38 -4.21
CA LEU A 59 10.98 -9.01 -4.59
C LEU A 59 11.17 -7.49 -4.66
N LEU A 60 10.21 -6.80 -5.29
CA LEU A 60 10.22 -5.33 -5.36
C LEU A 60 9.97 -4.69 -4.00
N ALA A 61 9.10 -5.28 -3.18
CA ALA A 61 8.90 -4.86 -1.79
C ALA A 61 10.20 -4.93 -0.99
N ALA A 62 10.95 -6.03 -1.09
CA ALA A 62 12.23 -6.21 -0.41
C ALA A 62 13.26 -5.16 -0.87
N ALA A 63 13.34 -4.89 -2.17
CA ALA A 63 14.21 -3.84 -2.72
C ALA A 63 13.81 -2.45 -2.18
N TYR A 64 12.52 -2.13 -2.21
CA TYR A 64 11.96 -0.88 -1.69
C TYR A 64 12.27 -0.68 -0.20
N ILE A 65 12.02 -1.70 0.64
CA ILE A 65 12.28 -1.63 2.09
C ILE A 65 13.78 -1.53 2.38
N THR A 66 14.62 -2.20 1.60
CA THR A 66 16.08 -2.08 1.74
C THR A 66 16.56 -0.66 1.44
N LEU A 67 16.09 -0.08 0.34
CA LEU A 67 16.43 1.28 -0.07
C LEU A 67 15.89 2.32 0.92
N TYR A 68 14.66 2.12 1.39
CA TYR A 68 14.06 2.89 2.49
C TYR A 68 14.95 2.88 3.73
N GLY A 69 15.35 1.69 4.21
CA GLY A 69 16.13 1.52 5.42
C GLY A 69 17.56 2.07 5.30
N GLN A 70 18.18 1.98 4.12
CA GLN A 70 19.48 2.60 3.86
C GLN A 70 19.39 4.13 3.90
N GLY A 71 18.37 4.71 3.27
CA GLY A 71 18.20 6.16 3.28
C GLY A 71 17.91 6.72 4.68
N ILE A 72 17.09 6.06 5.50
CA ILE A 72 16.91 6.51 6.90
C ILE A 72 18.26 6.55 7.63
N LYS A 73 19.08 5.50 7.54
CA LYS A 73 20.39 5.47 8.21
C LYS A 73 21.32 6.61 7.75
N PHE A 74 21.22 7.01 6.49
CA PHE A 74 21.99 8.10 5.92
C PHE A 74 21.49 9.47 6.42
N PHE A 75 20.19 9.73 6.35
CA PHE A 75 19.60 11.03 6.72
C PHE A 75 19.42 11.22 8.24
N GLU A 76 19.35 10.15 9.04
CA GLU A 76 19.30 10.21 10.52
C GLU A 76 20.64 10.65 11.14
N GLN A 77 21.73 10.75 10.36
CA GLN A 77 23.04 11.17 10.84
C GLN A 77 23.41 12.58 10.32
N PRO A 78 23.12 13.66 11.07
CA PRO A 78 23.35 15.04 10.61
C PRO A 78 24.84 15.36 10.39
N SER A 79 25.75 14.57 10.97
CA SER A 79 27.20 14.72 10.82
C SER A 79 27.69 14.57 9.38
N HIS A 80 26.92 13.91 8.50
CA HIS A 80 27.27 13.72 7.09
C HIS A 80 27.20 15.03 6.30
N PHE A 81 26.39 15.98 6.75
CA PHE A 81 26.22 17.27 6.06
C PHE A 81 27.15 18.36 6.59
N GLY A 82 27.98 18.07 7.61
CA GLY A 82 28.87 19.07 8.22
C GLY A 82 28.14 20.23 8.91
N LEU A 83 26.81 20.16 9.03
CA LEU A 83 25.97 21.22 9.61
C LEU A 83 25.74 20.92 11.09
N ASN A 84 26.21 21.80 11.96
CA ASN A 84 26.06 21.68 13.42
C ASN A 84 24.69 22.23 13.88
N ILE A 85 23.60 21.65 13.35
CA ILE A 85 22.22 22.14 13.54
C ILE A 85 21.64 21.71 14.90
N GLY A 86 22.38 20.91 15.66
CA GLY A 86 21.97 20.42 16.99
C GLY A 86 20.60 19.76 16.94
N ARG A 87 19.70 20.17 17.84
CA ARG A 87 18.34 19.62 17.95
C ARG A 87 17.39 19.98 16.80
N PHE A 88 17.71 20.98 15.98
CA PHE A 88 16.83 21.50 14.92
C PHE A 88 17.06 20.86 13.55
N TRP A 89 17.87 19.81 13.47
CA TRP A 89 18.07 19.06 12.22
C TRP A 89 16.74 18.56 11.59
N PRO A 90 15.70 18.12 12.34
CA PRO A 90 14.44 17.67 11.73
C PRO A 90 13.71 18.82 11.04
N LEU A 91 13.78 20.04 11.59
CA LEU A 91 13.17 21.22 11.01
C LEU A 91 13.73 21.49 9.61
N VAL A 92 15.05 21.42 9.44
CA VAL A 92 15.69 21.66 8.15
C VAL A 92 15.32 20.55 7.16
N LEU A 93 15.51 19.28 7.53
CA LEU A 93 15.24 18.17 6.61
C LEU A 93 13.77 18.08 6.21
N LEU A 94 12.83 18.23 7.14
CA LEU A 94 11.39 18.18 6.83
C LEU A 94 10.91 19.40 6.04
N THR A 95 11.50 20.57 6.26
CA THR A 95 11.18 21.76 5.45
C THR A 95 11.67 21.57 4.01
N VAL A 96 12.92 21.11 3.83
CA VAL A 96 13.47 20.80 2.50
C VAL A 96 12.67 19.67 1.83
N GLY A 97 12.35 18.61 2.57
CA GLY A 97 11.49 17.52 2.10
C GLY A 97 10.11 18.03 1.67
N GLY A 98 9.52 18.95 2.45
CA GLY A 98 8.26 19.62 2.11
C GLY A 98 8.34 20.43 0.81
N VAL A 99 9.44 21.16 0.57
CA VAL A 99 9.68 21.86 -0.71
C VAL A 99 9.74 20.86 -1.86
N LEU A 100 10.53 19.78 -1.71
CA LEU A 100 10.73 18.78 -2.77
C LEU A 100 9.44 18.03 -3.09
N ILE A 101 8.67 17.62 -2.08
CA ILE A 101 7.34 16.98 -2.27
C ILE A 101 6.38 17.97 -2.92
N GLY A 102 6.35 19.22 -2.45
CA GLY A 102 5.52 20.27 -3.02
C GLY A 102 5.81 20.53 -4.50
N LEU A 103 7.08 20.54 -4.89
CA LEU A 103 7.51 20.63 -6.29
C LEU A 103 7.11 19.38 -7.08
N ALA A 104 7.37 18.18 -6.54
CA ALA A 104 6.99 16.93 -7.18
C ALA A 104 5.48 16.88 -7.49
N ILE A 105 4.63 17.24 -6.52
CA ILE A 105 3.17 17.30 -6.71
C ILE A 105 2.79 18.37 -7.74
N THR A 106 3.49 19.50 -7.77
CA THR A 106 3.22 20.57 -8.75
C THR A 106 3.56 20.14 -10.18
N PHE A 107 4.63 19.36 -10.38
CA PHE A 107 5.06 18.89 -11.71
C PHE A 107 4.32 17.61 -12.17
N PHE A 108 4.14 16.64 -11.28
CA PHE A 108 3.59 15.32 -11.61
C PHE A 108 2.11 15.16 -11.26
N GLY A 109 1.52 16.09 -10.50
CA GLY A 109 0.15 16.03 -9.99
C GLY A 109 0.01 15.13 -8.75
N GLN A 110 -1.06 15.36 -7.99
CA GLN A 110 -1.34 14.61 -6.75
C GLN A 110 -2.00 13.25 -7.05
N HIS A 111 -1.19 12.19 -7.05
CA HIS A 111 -1.65 10.82 -7.32
C HIS A 111 -1.44 9.86 -6.15
N ALA A 112 -0.69 10.28 -5.12
CA ALA A 112 -0.45 9.52 -3.91
C ALA A 112 -1.65 9.58 -2.94
N GLY A 113 -1.73 8.57 -2.06
CA GLY A 113 -2.71 8.48 -0.99
C GLY A 113 -3.52 7.20 -1.04
N LEU A 114 -3.69 6.54 0.10
CA LEU A 114 -4.34 5.22 0.16
C LEU A 114 -5.79 5.26 -0.37
N GLY A 115 -6.52 6.34 -0.08
CA GLY A 115 -7.87 6.55 -0.63
C GLY A 115 -7.91 6.65 -2.16
N VAL A 116 -6.83 7.13 -2.79
CA VAL A 116 -6.71 7.16 -4.27
C VAL A 116 -6.49 5.76 -4.81
N ALA A 117 -5.61 4.96 -4.19
CA ALA A 117 -5.41 3.56 -4.58
C ALA A 117 -6.70 2.75 -4.44
N GLN A 118 -7.42 2.93 -3.32
CA GLN A 118 -8.73 2.31 -3.08
C GLN A 118 -9.74 2.69 -4.15
N ALA A 119 -9.86 3.98 -4.48
CA ALA A 119 -10.77 4.45 -5.51
C ALA A 119 -10.42 3.91 -6.92
N GLN A 120 -9.13 3.82 -7.26
CA GLN A 120 -8.67 3.24 -8.52
C GLN A 120 -9.06 1.76 -8.62
N TYR A 121 -8.72 0.98 -7.59
CA TYR A 121 -9.00 -0.45 -7.57
C TYR A 121 -10.50 -0.74 -7.52
N ALA A 122 -11.29 -0.01 -6.73
CA ALA A 122 -12.74 -0.18 -6.70
C ALA A 122 -13.39 0.10 -8.06
N LYS A 123 -12.82 1.01 -8.86
CA LYS A 123 -13.36 1.39 -10.17
C LYS A 123 -12.95 0.43 -11.30
N THR A 124 -11.71 -0.06 -11.30
CA THR A 124 -11.13 -0.78 -12.45
C THR A 124 -10.43 -2.10 -12.09
N GLY A 125 -10.34 -2.43 -10.80
CA GLY A 125 -9.50 -3.52 -10.29
C GLY A 125 -8.00 -3.30 -10.52
N ARG A 126 -7.58 -2.07 -10.87
CA ARG A 126 -6.20 -1.75 -11.25
C ARG A 126 -5.68 -0.56 -10.48
N ILE A 127 -4.35 -0.50 -10.36
CA ILE A 127 -3.61 0.67 -9.92
C ILE A 127 -2.85 1.21 -11.12
N THR A 128 -2.93 2.51 -11.37
CA THR A 128 -2.38 3.11 -12.60
C THR A 128 -0.85 3.11 -12.57
N PRO A 129 -0.15 2.31 -13.42
CA PRO A 129 1.30 2.14 -13.31
C PRO A 129 2.10 3.42 -13.60
N ARG A 130 1.53 4.30 -14.43
CA ARG A 130 2.16 5.56 -14.86
C ARG A 130 2.53 6.49 -13.70
N TYR A 131 1.77 6.47 -12.61
CA TYR A 131 1.99 7.37 -11.47
C TYR A 131 2.88 6.76 -10.38
N VAL A 132 3.20 5.47 -10.46
CA VAL A 132 4.01 4.78 -9.44
C VAL A 132 5.37 5.46 -9.24
N PRO A 133 6.13 5.86 -10.28
CA PRO A 133 7.42 6.50 -10.08
C PRO A 133 7.36 7.82 -9.29
N SER A 134 6.36 8.67 -9.57
CA SER A 134 6.21 9.94 -8.84
C SER A 134 5.78 9.71 -7.39
N ILE A 135 4.89 8.76 -7.16
CA ILE A 135 4.44 8.38 -5.80
C ILE A 135 5.61 7.82 -4.98
N LEU A 136 6.48 7.00 -5.58
CA LEU A 136 7.68 6.49 -4.91
C LEU A 136 8.69 7.59 -4.61
N LEU A 137 8.87 8.54 -5.52
CA LEU A 137 9.72 9.70 -5.27
C LEU A 137 9.23 10.51 -4.07
N GLU A 138 7.95 10.87 -4.05
CA GLU A 138 7.31 11.57 -2.93
C GLU A 138 7.44 10.79 -1.61
N ALA A 139 7.23 9.48 -1.66
CA ALA A 139 7.36 8.60 -0.51
C ALA A 139 8.79 8.55 0.03
N PHE A 140 9.80 8.37 -0.81
CA PHE A 140 11.20 8.34 -0.38
C PHE A 140 11.61 9.68 0.25
N ILE A 141 11.22 10.81 -0.36
CA ILE A 141 11.50 12.13 0.22
C ILE A 141 10.87 12.25 1.61
N ALA A 142 9.58 11.89 1.75
CA ALA A 142 8.88 11.96 3.03
C ALA A 142 9.52 11.06 4.11
N LEU A 143 9.75 9.79 3.76
CA LEU A 143 10.27 8.78 4.68
C LEU A 143 11.71 9.08 5.12
N TRP A 144 12.58 9.50 4.19
CA TRP A 144 13.97 9.82 4.50
C TRP A 144 14.11 11.14 5.26
N SER A 145 13.23 12.11 5.02
CA SER A 145 13.21 13.37 5.77
C SER A 145 12.73 13.20 7.21
N GLY A 146 12.14 12.05 7.55
CA GLY A 146 11.67 11.74 8.90
C GLY A 146 10.19 12.02 9.16
N ALA A 147 9.38 12.15 8.10
CA ALA A 147 7.95 12.33 8.25
C ALA A 147 7.33 11.12 8.95
N ALA A 148 6.30 11.36 9.77
CA ALA A 148 5.57 10.32 10.49
C ALA A 148 4.59 9.59 9.54
N VAL A 149 5.14 8.94 8.52
CA VAL A 149 4.41 8.19 7.50
C VAL A 149 5.03 6.79 7.42
N GLY A 150 4.18 5.79 7.19
CA GLY A 150 4.63 4.41 7.03
C GLY A 150 4.87 4.02 5.56
N PRO A 151 5.69 2.99 5.31
CA PRO A 151 6.02 2.50 3.97
C PRO A 151 4.85 1.76 3.28
N GLU A 152 3.75 1.49 3.98
CA GLU A 152 2.66 0.62 3.52
C GLU A 152 1.88 1.21 2.34
N GLY A 153 1.58 2.51 2.38
CA GLY A 153 0.85 3.19 1.30
C GLY A 153 1.61 3.14 -0.04
N PRO A 154 2.88 3.58 -0.11
CA PRO A 154 3.71 3.45 -1.30
C PRO A 154 3.87 1.98 -1.76
N LEU A 155 3.91 1.03 -0.83
CA LEU A 155 4.00 -0.39 -1.13
C LEU A 155 2.78 -0.90 -1.91
N VAL A 156 1.56 -0.43 -1.59
CA VAL A 156 0.34 -0.72 -2.35
C VAL A 156 0.46 -0.21 -3.79
N PHE A 157 0.94 1.03 -3.98
CA PHE A 157 1.10 1.58 -5.31
C PHE A 157 2.17 0.85 -6.13
N LEU A 158 3.31 0.52 -5.51
CA LEU A 158 4.38 -0.25 -6.16
C LEU A 158 3.89 -1.63 -6.59
N SER A 159 3.37 -2.41 -5.65
CA SER A 159 2.94 -3.79 -5.91
C SER A 159 1.73 -3.85 -6.84
N GLY A 160 0.68 -3.07 -6.58
CA GLY A 160 -0.52 -3.04 -7.40
C GLY A 160 -0.30 -2.44 -8.79
N GLY A 161 0.55 -1.41 -8.90
CA GLY A 161 0.90 -0.80 -10.19
C GLY A 161 1.76 -1.71 -11.04
N VAL A 162 2.74 -2.41 -10.46
CA VAL A 162 3.52 -3.43 -11.18
C VAL A 162 2.64 -4.61 -11.56
N GLY A 163 1.76 -5.08 -10.67
CA GLY A 163 0.77 -6.11 -11.00
C GLY A 163 -0.10 -5.69 -12.19
N SER A 164 -0.60 -4.46 -12.20
CA SER A 164 -1.41 -3.93 -13.31
C SER A 164 -0.61 -3.88 -14.61
N PHE A 165 0.64 -3.42 -14.56
CA PHE A 165 1.54 -3.38 -15.71
C PHE A 165 1.85 -4.77 -16.28
N ILE A 166 2.15 -5.75 -15.42
CA ILE A 166 2.43 -7.12 -15.84
C ILE A 166 1.18 -7.74 -16.46
N ALA A 167 0.00 -7.54 -15.86
CA ALA A 167 -1.26 -8.02 -16.40
C ALA A 167 -1.55 -7.44 -17.80
N ASP A 168 -1.26 -6.16 -18.02
CA ASP A 168 -1.38 -5.53 -19.35
C ASP A 168 -0.40 -6.14 -20.37
N ARG A 169 0.85 -6.40 -19.97
CA ARG A 169 1.87 -6.99 -20.84
C ARG A 169 1.58 -8.44 -21.22
N LEU A 170 0.99 -9.20 -20.30
CA LEU A 170 0.58 -10.58 -20.51
C LEU A 170 -0.78 -10.71 -21.21
N LYS A 171 -1.46 -9.59 -21.51
CA LYS A 171 -2.80 -9.55 -22.13
C LYS A 171 -3.81 -10.46 -21.40
N LEU A 172 -3.78 -10.46 -20.06
CA LEU A 172 -4.64 -11.35 -19.27
C LEU A 172 -6.12 -10.99 -19.39
N GLU A 173 -6.98 -11.98 -19.15
CA GLU A 173 -8.43 -11.80 -19.19
C GLU A 173 -8.88 -10.71 -18.19
N LYS A 174 -9.75 -9.81 -18.64
CA LYS A 174 -10.16 -8.63 -17.87
C LYS A 174 -10.73 -8.98 -16.49
N ASP A 175 -11.40 -10.13 -16.39
CA ASP A 175 -12.05 -10.59 -15.17
C ASP A 175 -11.06 -11.14 -14.13
N ASP A 176 -9.86 -11.54 -14.54
CA ASP A 176 -8.81 -12.08 -13.67
C ASP A 176 -7.85 -11.00 -13.17
N VAL A 177 -7.76 -9.87 -13.87
CA VAL A 177 -6.80 -8.82 -13.50
C VAL A 177 -7.02 -8.24 -12.10
N PRO A 178 -8.25 -7.91 -11.66
CA PRO A 178 -8.47 -7.40 -10.29
C PRO A 178 -7.88 -8.35 -9.26
N LEU A 179 -8.13 -9.65 -9.41
CA LEU A 179 -7.60 -10.68 -8.54
C LEU A 179 -6.08 -10.70 -8.54
N LEU A 180 -5.43 -10.66 -9.71
CA LEU A 180 -3.97 -10.74 -9.82
C LEU A 180 -3.27 -9.47 -9.33
N VAL A 181 -3.87 -8.29 -9.53
CA VAL A 181 -3.40 -7.02 -8.94
C VAL A 181 -3.48 -7.09 -7.43
N TYR A 182 -4.60 -7.58 -6.89
CA TYR A 182 -4.73 -7.85 -5.47
C TYR A 182 -3.71 -8.90 -4.98
N SER A 183 -3.47 -9.99 -5.71
CA SER A 183 -2.47 -11.00 -5.38
C SER A 183 -1.06 -10.41 -5.30
N ALA A 184 -0.71 -9.47 -6.18
CA ALA A 184 0.56 -8.74 -6.09
C ALA A 184 0.66 -7.94 -4.76
N ILE A 185 -0.40 -7.23 -4.37
CA ILE A 185 -0.45 -6.47 -3.11
C ILE A 185 -0.36 -7.43 -1.91
N ALA A 186 -1.15 -8.50 -1.91
CA ALA A 186 -1.15 -9.53 -0.87
C ALA A 186 0.22 -10.21 -0.72
N GLY A 187 0.91 -10.48 -1.83
CA GLY A 187 2.28 -11.01 -1.85
C GLY A 187 3.29 -10.07 -1.21
N ALA A 188 3.27 -8.80 -1.60
CA ALA A 188 4.13 -7.77 -1.01
C ALA A 188 3.87 -7.61 0.50
N PHE A 189 2.61 -7.63 0.92
CA PHE A 189 2.22 -7.54 2.32
C PHE A 189 2.57 -8.82 3.11
N GLY A 190 2.43 -10.01 2.51
CA GLY A 190 2.83 -11.27 3.12
C GLY A 190 4.33 -11.28 3.45
N GLY A 191 5.16 -10.80 2.51
CA GLY A 191 6.58 -10.54 2.72
C GLY A 191 6.85 -9.50 3.79
N PHE A 192 6.31 -8.29 3.60
CA PHE A 192 6.53 -7.16 4.48
C PHE A 192 6.15 -7.45 5.93
N PHE A 193 4.92 -7.94 6.17
CA PHE A 193 4.45 -8.26 7.51
C PHE A 193 5.04 -9.56 8.04
N GLY A 194 5.53 -10.48 7.22
CA GLY A 194 6.07 -11.75 7.70
C GLY A 194 5.01 -12.79 8.07
N SER A 195 3.77 -12.60 7.62
CA SER A 195 2.67 -13.53 7.85
C SER A 195 1.77 -13.56 6.62
N PRO A 196 1.60 -14.72 5.97
CA PRO A 196 0.73 -14.85 4.81
C PRO A 196 -0.73 -14.47 5.10
N VAL A 197 -1.22 -14.83 6.29
CA VAL A 197 -2.59 -14.51 6.71
C VAL A 197 -2.78 -13.01 6.88
N VAL A 198 -1.84 -12.35 7.58
CA VAL A 198 -1.88 -10.88 7.75
C VAL A 198 -1.73 -10.18 6.40
N GLY A 199 -0.89 -10.71 5.51
CA GLY A 199 -0.70 -10.14 4.18
C GLY A 199 -1.95 -10.18 3.31
N ALA A 200 -2.60 -11.34 3.22
CA ALA A 200 -3.81 -11.52 2.41
C ALA A 200 -5.01 -10.77 3.00
N VAL A 201 -5.28 -10.93 4.30
CA VAL A 201 -6.41 -10.25 4.96
C VAL A 201 -6.17 -8.74 5.00
N GLY A 202 -4.94 -8.30 5.28
CA GLY A 202 -4.55 -6.90 5.19
C GLY A 202 -4.79 -6.33 3.79
N ALA A 203 -4.41 -7.03 2.73
CA ALA A 203 -4.70 -6.56 1.37
C ALA A 203 -6.21 -6.45 1.09
N LEU A 204 -7.04 -7.37 1.61
CA LEU A 204 -8.51 -7.30 1.48
C LEU A 204 -9.07 -6.04 2.15
N GLU A 205 -8.65 -5.79 3.39
CA GLU A 205 -9.08 -4.63 4.17
C GLU A 205 -8.60 -3.32 3.55
N TYR A 206 -7.32 -3.25 3.16
CA TYR A 206 -6.72 -2.04 2.57
C TYR A 206 -7.36 -1.67 1.24
N MET A 207 -7.81 -2.64 0.44
CA MET A 207 -8.43 -2.38 -0.87
C MET A 207 -9.95 -2.29 -0.82
N PHE A 208 -10.57 -2.40 0.36
CA PHE A 208 -12.04 -2.41 0.54
C PHE A 208 -12.73 -3.39 -0.42
N ILE A 209 -12.19 -4.61 -0.55
CA ILE A 209 -12.80 -5.63 -1.41
C ILE A 209 -14.17 -5.99 -0.82
N ARG A 210 -15.22 -5.90 -1.65
CA ARG A 210 -16.60 -6.12 -1.24
C ARG A 210 -16.80 -7.57 -0.79
N GLU A 211 -17.71 -7.76 0.15
CA GLU A 211 -18.01 -9.07 0.77
C GLU A 211 -18.31 -10.18 -0.24
N LEU A 212 -18.96 -9.85 -1.37
CA LEU A 212 -19.30 -10.83 -2.42
C LEU A 212 -18.09 -11.41 -3.15
N ASP A 213 -16.98 -10.67 -3.20
CA ASP A 213 -15.74 -11.10 -3.88
C ASP A 213 -14.70 -11.66 -2.90
N PHE A 214 -14.99 -11.66 -1.60
CA PHE A 214 -14.07 -12.07 -0.54
C PHE A 214 -13.51 -13.47 -0.77
N TYR A 215 -14.38 -14.46 -1.02
CA TYR A 215 -13.96 -15.84 -1.23
C TYR A 215 -13.10 -16.03 -2.48
N ARG A 216 -13.40 -15.27 -3.55
CA ARG A 216 -12.63 -15.31 -4.80
C ARG A 216 -11.22 -14.77 -4.60
N HIS A 217 -11.04 -13.79 -3.73
CA HIS A 217 -9.74 -13.15 -3.46
C HIS A 217 -8.96 -13.81 -2.33
N LEU A 218 -9.60 -14.43 -1.35
CA LEU A 218 -8.91 -14.94 -0.16
C LEU A 218 -7.89 -16.04 -0.50
N ILE A 219 -8.30 -17.10 -1.21
CA ILE A 219 -7.41 -18.24 -1.50
C ILE A 219 -6.22 -17.83 -2.38
N PRO A 220 -6.41 -17.11 -3.50
CA PRO A 220 -5.29 -16.65 -4.34
C PRO A 220 -4.41 -15.65 -3.60
N GLY A 221 -4.99 -14.81 -2.74
CA GLY A 221 -4.26 -13.87 -1.88
C GLY A 221 -3.37 -14.58 -0.87
N LEU A 222 -3.88 -15.64 -0.20
CA LEU A 222 -3.10 -16.44 0.74
C LEU A 222 -1.92 -17.13 0.06
N ILE A 223 -2.14 -17.70 -1.13
CA ILE A 223 -1.07 -18.31 -1.93
C ILE A 223 -0.03 -17.25 -2.30
N ALA A 224 -0.47 -16.12 -2.85
CA ALA A 224 0.43 -15.03 -3.22
C ALA A 224 1.22 -14.50 -2.01
N ALA A 225 0.57 -14.33 -0.86
CA ALA A 225 1.18 -13.89 0.40
C ALA A 225 2.17 -14.92 0.96
N ALA A 226 1.90 -16.23 0.82
CA ALA A 226 2.80 -17.29 1.25
C ALA A 226 4.09 -17.33 0.41
N PHE A 227 3.94 -17.26 -0.91
CA PHE A 227 5.09 -17.19 -1.83
C PHE A 227 5.86 -15.87 -1.66
N GLY A 228 5.14 -14.76 -1.53
CA GLY A 228 5.72 -13.45 -1.22
C GLY A 228 6.51 -13.46 0.08
N TYR A 229 5.99 -14.10 1.13
CA TYR A 229 6.70 -14.33 2.38
C TYR A 229 7.99 -15.12 2.18
N GLY A 230 7.92 -16.25 1.46
CA GLY A 230 9.09 -17.08 1.17
C GLY A 230 10.21 -16.32 0.46
N VAL A 231 9.87 -15.54 -0.58
CA VAL A 231 10.85 -14.71 -1.32
C VAL A 231 11.44 -13.62 -0.43
N TYR A 232 10.60 -12.90 0.31
CA TYR A 232 11.05 -11.81 1.19
C TYR A 232 12.01 -12.34 2.27
N PHE A 233 11.62 -13.43 2.92
CA PHE A 233 12.41 -14.06 3.97
C PHE A 233 13.72 -14.64 3.44
N ALA A 234 13.73 -15.23 2.25
CA ALA A 234 14.94 -15.73 1.62
C ALA A 234 15.96 -14.61 1.30
N LEU A 235 15.49 -13.40 1.01
CA LEU A 235 16.35 -12.26 0.67
C LEU A 235 16.83 -11.47 1.89
N LEU A 236 15.95 -11.22 2.85
CA LEU A 236 16.21 -10.29 3.95
C LEU A 236 16.40 -11.00 5.30
N HIS A 237 16.06 -12.29 5.41
CA HIS A 237 16.11 -13.08 6.65
C HIS A 237 15.41 -12.41 7.85
N THR A 238 14.48 -11.51 7.57
CA THR A 238 13.75 -10.73 8.57
C THR A 238 12.39 -10.33 8.00
N SER A 239 11.48 -9.91 8.87
CA SER A 239 10.15 -9.41 8.52
C SER A 239 9.74 -8.31 9.49
N PHE A 240 8.75 -7.50 9.12
CA PHE A 240 8.27 -6.43 10.01
C PHE A 240 7.70 -6.98 11.33
N LEU A 241 6.89 -8.06 11.29
CA LEU A 241 6.41 -8.68 12.55
C LEU A 241 7.52 -9.45 13.30
N GLY A 242 8.50 -10.01 12.60
CA GLY A 242 9.57 -10.80 13.22
C GLY A 242 10.47 -10.00 14.18
N ILE A 243 10.36 -8.67 14.17
CA ILE A 243 11.04 -7.78 15.12
C ILE A 243 10.33 -7.77 16.48
N PHE A 244 9.08 -8.20 16.56
CA PHE A 244 8.31 -8.25 17.80
C PHE A 244 8.45 -9.63 18.47
N ALA A 245 9.38 -9.73 19.42
CA ALA A 245 9.48 -10.88 20.31
C ALA A 245 8.73 -10.57 21.61
N PHE A 246 7.57 -11.20 21.78
CA PHE A 246 6.83 -11.13 23.04
C PHE A 246 7.19 -12.35 23.92
N PRO A 247 7.27 -12.18 25.26
CA PRO A 247 7.41 -13.31 26.18
C PRO A 247 6.28 -14.32 25.96
N SER A 248 6.59 -15.61 26.10
CA SER A 248 5.57 -16.67 26.01
C SER A 248 4.48 -16.46 27.05
N TYR A 249 3.22 -16.42 26.61
CA TYR A 249 2.06 -16.27 27.49
C TYR A 249 1.57 -17.65 27.95
N ALA A 250 2.23 -18.20 28.97
CA ALA A 250 2.08 -19.62 29.33
C ALA A 250 0.74 -20.00 29.99
N SER A 251 -0.06 -19.04 30.47
CA SER A 251 -1.28 -19.34 31.23
C SER A 251 -2.37 -18.29 31.03
N PRO A 252 -3.10 -18.33 29.91
CA PRO A 252 -4.24 -17.45 29.70
C PRO A 252 -5.37 -17.74 30.70
N ARG A 253 -5.81 -16.69 31.41
CA ARG A 253 -6.91 -16.71 32.38
C ARG A 253 -8.09 -15.94 31.81
N VAL A 254 -9.30 -16.26 32.28
CA VAL A 254 -10.53 -15.56 31.86
C VAL A 254 -10.48 -14.05 32.17
N VAL A 255 -9.81 -13.65 33.25
CA VAL A 255 -9.61 -12.23 33.60
C VAL A 255 -8.83 -11.48 32.51
N ASP A 256 -7.90 -12.17 31.84
CA ASP A 256 -7.09 -11.57 30.78
C ASP A 256 -7.94 -11.28 29.53
N LEU A 257 -9.01 -12.04 29.31
CA LEU A 257 -10.02 -11.72 28.29
C LEU A 257 -10.78 -10.43 28.64
N GLY A 258 -11.07 -10.20 29.92
CA GLY A 258 -11.64 -8.95 30.40
C GLY A 258 -10.72 -7.75 30.15
N PHE A 259 -9.42 -7.89 30.42
CA PHE A 259 -8.42 -6.88 30.07
C PHE A 259 -8.29 -6.69 28.55
N ALA A 260 -8.31 -7.77 27.76
CA ALA A 260 -8.25 -7.69 26.31
C ALA A 260 -9.46 -6.94 25.73
N LEU A 261 -10.67 -7.17 26.27
CA LEU A 261 -11.86 -6.42 25.91
C LEU A 261 -11.72 -4.93 26.26
N LEU A 262 -11.26 -4.62 27.46
CA LEU A 262 -11.03 -3.23 27.89
C LEU A 262 -10.03 -2.51 26.97
N VAL A 263 -8.89 -3.16 26.67
CA VAL A 263 -7.89 -2.63 25.74
C VAL A 263 -8.48 -2.46 24.35
N GLY A 264 -9.30 -3.41 23.87
CA GLY A 264 -9.99 -3.33 22.59
C GLY A 264 -10.95 -2.14 22.50
N VAL A 265 -11.75 -1.90 23.55
CA VAL A 265 -12.66 -0.74 23.63
C VAL A 265 -11.87 0.57 23.63
N ILE A 266 -10.81 0.67 24.44
CA ILE A 266 -9.94 1.86 24.48
C ILE A 266 -9.31 2.10 23.10
N ALA A 267 -8.79 1.07 22.46
CA ALA A 267 -8.21 1.16 21.12
C ALA A 267 -9.24 1.63 20.09
N GLY A 268 -10.48 1.13 20.16
CA GLY A 268 -11.59 1.58 19.32
C GLY A 268 -11.90 3.07 19.49
N VAL A 269 -11.97 3.56 20.73
CA VAL A 269 -12.17 4.99 21.04
C VAL A 269 -11.02 5.85 20.49
N ILE A 270 -9.78 5.41 20.68
CA ILE A 270 -8.60 6.09 20.12
C ILE A 270 -8.66 6.14 18.59
N GLY A 271 -9.09 5.06 17.94
CA GLY A 271 -9.27 5.02 16.48
C GLY A 271 -10.31 6.02 15.97
N ILE A 272 -11.44 6.15 16.68
CA ILE A 272 -12.46 7.17 16.35
C ILE A 272 -11.89 8.58 16.53
N LEU A 273 -11.19 8.83 17.64
CA LEU A 273 -10.55 10.12 17.89
C LEU A 273 -9.54 10.47 16.79
N PHE A 274 -8.74 9.50 16.37
CA PHE A 274 -7.78 9.66 15.28
C PHE A 274 -8.47 10.07 13.96
N LYS A 275 -9.58 9.41 13.61
CA LYS A 275 -10.40 9.78 12.43
C LYS A 275 -10.91 11.22 12.52
N VAL A 276 -11.41 11.63 13.68
CA VAL A 276 -11.91 13.00 13.90
C VAL A 276 -10.79 14.03 13.76
N ILE A 277 -9.64 13.80 14.40
CA ILE A 277 -8.47 14.69 14.30
C ILE A 277 -8.00 14.81 12.85
N PHE A 278 -7.92 13.70 12.12
CA PHE A 278 -7.57 13.73 10.69
C PHE A 278 -8.56 14.56 9.87
N GLY A 279 -9.86 14.45 10.16
CA GLY A 279 -10.90 15.29 9.55
C GLY A 279 -10.71 16.78 9.84
N ILE A 280 -10.42 17.14 11.08
CA ILE A 280 -10.16 18.53 11.49
C ILE A 280 -8.91 19.08 10.79
N VAL A 281 -7.81 18.33 10.77
CA VAL A 281 -6.58 18.72 10.07
C VAL A 281 -6.87 18.93 8.58
N HIS A 282 -7.61 18.02 7.95
CA HIS A 282 -8.01 18.19 6.55
C HIS A 282 -8.80 19.48 6.31
N LEU A 283 -9.69 19.87 7.23
CA LEU A 283 -10.48 21.09 7.13
C LEU A 283 -9.60 22.34 7.31
N VAL A 284 -8.71 22.33 8.30
CA VAL A 284 -7.78 23.44 8.58
C VAL A 284 -6.85 23.71 7.38
N PHE A 285 -6.38 22.65 6.72
CA PHE A 285 -5.49 22.76 5.56
C PHE A 285 -6.22 22.81 4.21
N ALA A 286 -7.55 22.71 4.18
CA ALA A 286 -8.33 22.77 2.95
C ALA A 286 -8.08 24.03 2.09
N PRO A 287 -7.93 25.24 2.66
CA PRO A 287 -7.64 26.45 1.88
C PRO A 287 -6.27 26.40 1.17
N LEU A 288 -5.30 25.65 1.71
CA LEU A 288 -3.97 25.50 1.14
C LEU A 288 -3.92 24.44 0.02
N LYS A 289 -5.00 23.67 -0.18
CA LYS A 289 -5.05 22.60 -1.19
C LYS A 289 -4.82 23.10 -2.62
N SER A 290 -5.21 24.34 -2.93
CA SER A 290 -4.97 24.94 -4.25
C SER A 290 -3.50 25.32 -4.49
N ARG A 291 -2.66 25.29 -3.44
CA ARG A 291 -1.24 25.64 -3.47
C ARG A 291 -0.42 24.50 -2.86
N PRO A 292 -0.26 23.36 -3.57
CA PRO A 292 0.36 22.15 -3.01
C PRO A 292 1.78 22.39 -2.47
N LEU A 293 2.57 23.25 -3.13
CA LEU A 293 3.89 23.64 -2.66
C LEU A 293 3.84 24.33 -1.29
N VAL A 294 2.94 25.31 -1.11
CA VAL A 294 2.79 26.01 0.17
C VAL A 294 2.30 25.06 1.25
N CYS A 295 1.34 24.20 0.92
CA CYS A 295 0.82 23.20 1.85
C CYS A 295 1.92 22.26 2.36
N ALA A 296 2.77 21.76 1.45
CA ALA A 296 3.85 20.84 1.78
C ALA A 296 4.96 21.52 2.60
N ILE A 297 5.32 22.77 2.29
CA ILE A 297 6.28 23.56 3.08
C ILE A 297 5.76 23.79 4.49
N VAL A 298 4.51 24.23 4.64
CA VAL A 298 3.91 24.46 5.96
C VAL A 298 3.86 23.17 6.76
N GLY A 299 3.47 22.05 6.14
CA GLY A 299 3.49 20.73 6.76
C GLY A 299 4.90 20.33 7.22
N GLY A 300 5.90 20.53 6.37
CA GLY A 300 7.32 20.26 6.69
C GLY A 300 7.82 21.10 7.87
N VAL A 301 7.50 22.39 7.91
CA VAL A 301 7.87 23.29 9.02
C VAL A 301 7.19 22.86 10.32
N VAL A 302 5.88 22.59 10.30
CA VAL A 302 5.12 22.20 11.50
C VAL A 302 5.61 20.86 12.06
N ILE A 303 5.73 19.84 11.21
CA ILE A 303 6.21 18.51 11.63
C ILE A 303 7.68 18.60 12.07
N GLY A 304 8.50 19.38 11.36
CA GLY A 304 9.90 19.59 11.68
C GLY A 304 10.12 20.30 13.01
N LEU A 305 9.27 21.27 13.34
CA LEU A 305 9.29 21.95 14.63
C LEU A 305 8.91 20.98 15.74
N ILE A 306 7.81 20.24 15.58
CA ILE A 306 7.37 19.21 16.54
C ILE A 306 8.48 18.18 16.76
N GLY A 307 9.05 17.64 15.68
CA GLY A 307 10.12 16.63 15.75
C GLY A 307 11.41 17.14 16.38
N SER A 308 11.69 18.45 16.32
CA SER A 308 12.84 19.06 16.99
C SER A 308 12.70 19.10 18.52
N PHE A 309 11.47 19.18 19.04
CA PHE A 309 11.18 19.15 20.48
C PHE A 309 10.78 17.76 20.99
N LEU A 310 10.15 16.96 20.13
CA LEU A 310 9.66 15.62 20.40
C LEU A 310 10.20 14.64 19.36
N PRO A 311 11.49 14.26 19.41
CA PRO A 311 12.08 13.32 18.44
C PRO A 311 11.39 11.96 18.37
N LEU A 312 10.60 11.61 19.39
CA LEU A 312 9.76 10.40 19.43
C LEU A 312 8.65 10.39 18.38
N THR A 313 8.29 11.54 17.81
CA THR A 313 7.23 11.65 16.79
C THR A 313 7.75 11.47 15.35
N LEU A 314 9.06 11.34 15.16
CA LEU A 314 9.67 11.21 13.83
C LEU A 314 9.64 9.75 13.36
N TYR A 315 9.61 9.59 12.02
CA TYR A 315 9.59 8.29 11.34
C TYR A 315 8.38 7.41 11.70
N SER A 316 8.41 6.16 11.23
CA SER A 316 7.36 5.16 11.45
C SER A 316 7.36 4.53 12.86
N GLY A 317 8.19 5.03 13.79
CA GLY A 317 8.27 4.53 15.17
C GLY A 317 8.92 3.15 15.35
N GLN A 318 9.54 2.59 14.30
CA GLN A 318 10.22 1.29 14.34
C GLN A 318 11.39 1.26 15.34
N ASN A 319 12.14 2.36 15.43
CA ASN A 319 13.35 2.43 16.26
C ASN A 319 13.03 2.61 17.76
N GLN A 320 11.96 3.32 18.11
CA GLN A 320 11.52 3.50 19.51
C GLN A 320 11.19 2.17 20.19
N ARG A 321 10.76 1.17 19.42
CA ARG A 321 10.34 -0.13 19.93
C ARG A 321 11.51 -1.09 20.15
N ARG A 322 12.67 -0.84 19.53
CA ARG A 322 13.94 -1.53 19.82
C ARG A 322 14.58 -1.10 21.15
N GLY A 323 14.14 0.03 21.73
CA GLY A 323 14.64 0.58 22.99
C GLY A 323 14.42 -0.28 24.25
N GLY A 324 13.80 -1.47 24.12
CA GLY A 324 13.75 -2.47 25.17
C GLY A 324 15.10 -3.15 25.47
N ASP A 325 16.08 -3.07 24.56
CA ASP A 325 17.43 -3.56 24.84
C ASP A 325 18.20 -2.52 25.68
N ARG A 326 18.22 -2.74 27.00
CA ARG A 326 18.85 -1.89 28.04
C ARG A 326 20.33 -1.55 27.78
N ARG A 327 20.99 -2.16 26.78
CA ARG A 327 22.38 -1.88 26.41
C ARG A 327 22.56 -0.63 25.54
N ASP A 328 21.57 -0.21 24.77
CA ASP A 328 21.71 0.94 23.85
C ASP A 328 21.32 2.29 24.50
N GLY A 329 20.50 2.26 25.56
CA GLY A 329 20.09 3.45 26.31
C GLY A 329 21.26 4.23 26.96
N ARG A 330 22.35 3.54 27.35
CA ARG A 330 23.55 4.18 27.91
C ARG A 330 24.42 4.90 26.88
N ARG A 331 24.30 4.57 25.59
CA ARG A 331 25.06 5.28 24.52
C ARG A 331 24.33 6.54 24.06
N ARG A 332 23.00 6.54 24.05
CA ARG A 332 22.19 7.72 23.64
C ARG A 332 22.08 8.81 24.71
N MET A 333 22.25 8.49 25.99
CA MET A 333 22.28 9.48 27.08
C MET A 333 23.66 10.15 27.31
N ARG A 334 24.62 10.00 26.38
CA ARG A 334 25.94 10.65 26.48
C ARG A 334 26.00 12.02 25.77
N TRP A 335 24.87 12.74 25.74
CA TRP A 335 24.76 14.09 25.15
C TRP A 335 24.55 15.21 26.19
N LEU A 336 24.75 14.92 27.47
CA LEU A 336 24.88 15.96 28.50
C LEU A 336 26.36 16.38 28.58
N PRO A 337 26.69 17.69 28.47
CA PRO A 337 28.05 18.16 28.65
C PRO A 337 28.40 18.05 30.14
N HIS A 338 29.16 17.03 30.51
CA HIS A 338 29.89 17.05 31.77
C HIS A 338 31.20 17.78 31.56
N SER A 339 31.19 19.09 31.81
CA SER A 339 32.34 19.74 32.43
C SER A 339 32.47 19.23 33.87
N LEU A 340 33.72 19.04 34.31
CA LEU A 340 34.17 18.67 35.65
C LEU A 340 34.07 17.16 35.97
N ASP A 341 35.15 16.43 35.72
CA ASP A 341 35.99 15.97 36.84
C ASP A 341 37.37 15.47 36.38
N SER A 342 38.36 15.89 37.15
CA SER A 342 39.80 15.68 37.00
C SER A 342 40.29 14.46 37.79
N GLY A 343 41.15 13.64 37.21
CA GLY A 343 42.16 12.84 37.94
C GLY A 343 41.95 11.32 38.05
N PRO A 344 43.03 10.53 38.31
CA PRO A 344 43.36 9.35 37.51
C PRO A 344 43.49 8.01 38.28
N ALA A 345 43.80 6.95 37.51
CA ALA A 345 44.22 5.58 37.90
C ALA A 345 43.07 4.58 38.18
N ALA A 346 43.15 3.29 37.86
CA ALA A 346 44.30 2.43 37.61
C ALA A 346 43.99 1.28 36.61
N ARG A 347 45.07 0.78 36.03
CA ARG A 347 45.19 -0.43 35.19
C ARG A 347 44.79 -1.68 35.98
N THR A 348 44.22 -2.68 35.30
CA THR A 348 44.74 -4.06 35.39
C THR A 348 44.35 -4.88 34.15
N TYR A 349 45.37 -5.52 33.59
CA TYR A 349 45.38 -6.48 32.48
C TYR A 349 45.26 -7.90 33.04
N GLY A 350 44.74 -8.84 32.22
CA GLY A 350 44.96 -10.29 32.34
C GLY A 350 43.76 -11.06 32.93
N ARG A 351 43.43 -12.28 32.51
CA ARG A 351 44.13 -13.26 31.66
C ARG A 351 43.12 -14.33 31.23
N ALA A 352 43.41 -14.97 30.10
CA ALA A 352 42.79 -16.20 29.64
C ALA A 352 43.12 -17.39 30.56
N THR A 353 42.14 -18.27 30.76
CA THR A 353 42.21 -19.74 30.73
C THR A 353 40.83 -20.27 30.44
#